data_AF-A0A6H0JJQ9-F1
#
_entry.id   AF-A0A6H0JJQ9-F1
#
_cell.length_a   1.000
_cell.length_b   1.000
_cell.length_c   1.000
_cell.angle_alpha   90.00
_cell.angle_beta   90.00
_cell.angle_gamma   90.00
#
_symmetry.space_group_name_H-M   'P 1'
#
loop_
_entity.id
_entity.type
_entity.pdbx_description
1 polymer ?
#
loop_
_entity_poly.entity_id
_entity_poly.type
_entity_poly.pdbx_seq_one_letter_code
_entity_poly.pdbx_strand_id
1 'polypeptide(L)'
;MPSRSTDLGQGFVGWMKSGITARRLFINDTKALVHTVDGTAMLVTPGIFKRYVQEHPEVEKLAQAKETAGWKLVQRAFEKQGLHRKTSKNLNIWTIKVSGPRKTKELKAYLLQDPKLLFPVQPLDNPSLTVITDAEGDVE
;
A
#
# COMPACT_ATOMS: atom_id res chain seq x y z
N MET A 1 -24.02 1.41 12.79
CA MET A 1 -22.78 1.31 13.59
C MET A 1 -21.63 1.00 12.63
N PRO A 2 -20.63 1.88 12.45
CA PRO A 2 -19.45 1.50 11.69
C PRO A 2 -18.82 0.27 12.37
N SER A 3 -18.46 -0.74 11.57
CA SER A 3 -17.81 -1.93 12.11
C SER A 3 -16.40 -1.54 12.56
N ARG A 4 -15.88 -2.10 13.66
CA ARG A 4 -14.50 -1.83 14.12
C ARG A 4 -13.43 -2.06 13.05
N SER A 5 -13.71 -2.91 12.04
CA SER A 5 -12.83 -3.09 10.88
C SER A 5 -12.83 -1.87 9.95
N THR A 6 -13.95 -1.17 9.83
CA THR A 6 -14.05 0.08 9.08
C THR A 6 -13.17 1.15 9.72
N ASP A 7 -13.20 1.26 11.06
CA ASP A 7 -12.39 2.22 11.81
C ASP A 7 -10.88 1.97 11.64
N LEU A 8 -10.44 0.70 11.67
CA LEU A 8 -9.04 0.35 11.42
C LEU A 8 -8.58 0.72 10.00
N GLY A 9 -9.42 0.50 8.99
CA GLY A 9 -9.10 0.83 7.61
C GLY A 9 -9.00 2.34 7.39
N GLN A 10 -9.93 3.10 7.97
CA GLN A 10 -9.89 4.57 7.92
C GLN A 10 -8.71 5.14 8.70
N GLY A 11 -8.44 4.60 9.89
CA GLY A 11 -7.28 4.97 10.71
C GLY A 11 -5.96 4.75 9.97
N PHE A 12 -5.82 3.62 9.27
CA PHE A 12 -4.66 3.34 8.44
C PHE A 12 -4.48 4.36 7.29
N VAL A 13 -5.56 4.70 6.58
CA VAL A 13 -5.51 5.71 5.52
C VAL A 13 -5.16 7.09 6.08
N GLY A 14 -5.76 7.48 7.20
CA GLY A 14 -5.45 8.72 7.90
C GLY A 14 -3.99 8.78 8.36
N TRP A 15 -3.47 7.69 8.91
CA TRP A 15 -2.06 7.59 9.32
C TRP A 15 -1.10 7.71 8.14
N MET A 16 -1.41 7.10 6.99
CA MET A 16 -0.59 7.25 5.79
C MET A 16 -0.59 8.70 5.31
N LYS A 17 -1.77 9.31 5.18
CA LYS A 17 -1.92 10.71 4.74
C LYS A 17 -1.18 11.67 5.68
N SER A 18 -1.34 11.52 6.99
CA SER A 18 -0.65 12.33 7.99
C SER A 18 0.85 12.07 7.99
N GLY A 19 1.28 10.80 7.84
CA GLY A 19 2.69 10.42 7.79
C GLY A 19 3.41 10.97 6.56
N ILE A 20 2.74 11.02 5.42
CA ILE A 20 3.23 11.65 4.19
C ILE A 20 3.34 13.17 4.37
N THR A 21 2.26 13.80 4.86
CA THR A 21 2.19 15.26 5.06
C THR A 21 3.25 15.73 6.05
N ALA A 22 3.47 14.97 7.13
CA ALA A 22 4.49 15.22 8.12
C ALA A 22 5.91 14.77 7.70
N ARG A 23 6.10 14.30 6.45
CA ARG A 23 7.39 13.78 5.93
C ARG A 23 8.01 12.64 6.76
N ARG A 24 7.19 11.91 7.50
CA ARG A 24 7.58 10.72 8.29
C ARG A 24 7.58 9.45 7.44
N LEU A 25 6.69 9.39 6.46
CA LEU A 25 6.67 8.36 5.42
C LEU A 25 7.31 8.94 4.17
N PHE A 26 8.50 8.43 3.84
CA PHE A 26 9.16 8.74 2.57
C PHE A 26 8.37 8.14 1.41
N ILE A 27 8.31 8.89 0.32
CA ILE A 27 7.68 8.49 -0.94
C ILE A 27 8.78 8.44 -2.00
N ASN A 28 8.70 7.48 -2.93
CA ASN A 28 9.63 7.36 -4.06
C ASN A 28 11.10 7.14 -3.71
N ASP A 29 11.43 6.88 -2.44
CA ASP A 29 12.77 6.48 -2.01
C ASP A 29 13.00 4.98 -2.21
N THR A 30 14.24 4.55 -2.41
CA THR A 30 14.67 3.13 -2.45
C THR A 30 14.16 2.27 -1.28
N LYS A 31 13.97 2.86 -0.10
CA LYS A 31 13.45 2.18 1.10
C LYS A 31 12.04 2.64 1.49
N ALA A 32 11.40 3.45 0.65
CA ALA A 32 10.03 3.87 0.89
C ALA A 32 9.08 2.68 0.84
N LEU A 33 7.98 2.81 1.57
CA LEU A 33 6.87 1.85 1.56
C LEU A 33 5.68 2.39 0.76
N VAL A 34 5.79 3.63 0.30
CA VAL A 34 4.80 4.34 -0.51
C VAL A 34 5.53 4.89 -1.73
N HIS A 35 4.99 4.67 -2.91
CA HIS A 35 5.54 5.22 -4.16
C HIS A 35 4.42 5.76 -5.02
N THR A 36 4.78 6.46 -6.08
CA THR A 36 3.85 6.90 -7.12
C THR A 36 4.26 6.23 -8.43
N VAL A 37 3.31 5.58 -9.11
CA VAL A 37 3.51 4.87 -10.37
C VAL A 37 2.22 4.93 -11.18
N ASP A 38 2.33 5.07 -12.51
CA ASP A 38 1.17 5.15 -13.42
C ASP A 38 0.15 6.22 -12.99
N GLY A 39 0.65 7.37 -12.52
CA GLY A 39 -0.16 8.47 -12.03
C GLY A 39 -0.99 8.14 -10.77
N THR A 40 -0.66 7.09 -10.01
CA THR A 40 -1.39 6.75 -8.78
C THR A 40 -0.45 6.39 -7.62
N ALA A 41 -1.01 6.35 -6.41
CA ALA A 41 -0.30 5.94 -5.21
C ALA A 41 -0.17 4.41 -5.13
N MET A 42 1.03 3.96 -4.81
CA MET A 42 1.40 2.57 -4.64
C MET A 42 1.85 2.29 -3.20
N LEU A 43 1.30 1.23 -2.60
CA LEU A 43 1.56 0.84 -1.22
C LEU A 43 2.25 -0.53 -1.17
N VAL A 44 3.49 -0.58 -0.68
CA VAL A 44 4.29 -1.80 -0.63
C VAL A 44 3.81 -2.72 0.51
N THR A 45 3.38 -3.93 0.17
CA THR A 45 2.89 -4.94 1.13
C THR A 45 3.90 -6.07 1.33
N PRO A 46 4.06 -6.64 2.55
CA PRO A 46 3.35 -6.32 3.80
C PRO A 46 3.97 -5.19 4.61
N GLY A 47 5.04 -4.55 4.11
CA GLY A 47 5.86 -3.60 4.86
C GLY A 47 5.07 -2.42 5.44
N ILE A 48 4.20 -1.80 4.63
CA ILE A 48 3.41 -0.63 5.08
C ILE A 48 2.48 -0.98 6.26
N PHE A 49 1.86 -2.15 6.23
CA PHE A 49 0.95 -2.60 7.29
C PHE A 49 1.70 -2.96 8.57
N LYS A 50 2.86 -3.60 8.44
CA LYS A 50 3.73 -3.89 9.59
C LYS A 50 4.17 -2.62 10.30
N ARG A 51 4.56 -1.59 9.54
CA ARG A 51 4.96 -0.29 10.09
C ARG A 51 3.80 0.39 10.83
N TYR A 52 2.59 0.36 10.26
CA TYR A 52 1.41 0.90 10.94
C TYR A 52 1.16 0.21 12.29
N VAL A 53 1.19 -1.12 12.32
CA VAL A 53 0.92 -1.90 13.55
C VAL A 53 1.96 -1.62 14.63
N GLN A 54 3.23 -1.49 14.26
CA GLN A 54 4.30 -1.12 15.21
C GLN A 54 4.06 0.24 15.89
N GLU A 55 3.34 1.16 15.22
CA GLU A 55 3.00 2.48 15.76
C GLU A 55 1.65 2.49 16.50
N HIS A 56 0.88 1.41 16.45
CA HIS A 56 -0.46 1.30 17.07
C HIS A 56 -0.56 0.04 17.94
N PRO A 57 -0.07 0.09 19.19
CA PRO A 57 -0.11 -1.05 20.12
C PRO A 57 -1.52 -1.61 20.35
N GLU A 58 -2.57 -0.80 20.17
CA GLU A 58 -3.97 -1.22 20.23
C GLU A 58 -4.33 -2.24 19.14
N VAL A 59 -3.72 -2.13 17.96
CA VAL A 59 -3.91 -3.09 16.85
C VAL A 59 -3.25 -4.40 17.20
N GLU A 60 -2.09 -4.36 17.84
CA GLU A 60 -1.37 -5.54 18.32
C GLU A 60 -2.19 -6.29 19.39
N LYS A 61 -2.78 -5.56 20.34
CA LYS A 61 -3.70 -6.12 21.33
C LYS A 61 -4.93 -6.78 20.68
N LEU A 62 -5.52 -6.13 19.67
CA LEU A 62 -6.63 -6.70 18.90
C LEU A 62 -6.21 -7.95 18.12
N ALA A 63 -4.99 -7.96 17.59
CA ALA A 63 -4.43 -9.08 16.86
C ALA A 63 -4.22 -10.29 17.78
N GLN A 64 -3.72 -10.05 18.98
CA GLN A 64 -3.55 -11.07 20.02
C GLN A 64 -4.90 -11.68 20.41
N ALA A 65 -5.94 -10.85 20.60
CA ALA A 65 -7.30 -11.33 20.91
C ALA A 65 -7.96 -12.12 19.75
N LYS A 66 -7.47 -11.96 18.52
CA LYS A 66 -7.95 -12.68 17.32
C LYS A 66 -6.97 -13.77 16.86
N GLU A 67 -5.94 -14.09 17.65
CA GLU A 67 -4.89 -15.06 17.34
C GLU A 67 -4.31 -14.89 15.93
N THR A 68 -4.10 -13.63 15.53
CA THR A 68 -3.62 -13.31 14.19
C THR A 68 -2.56 -12.22 14.24
N ALA A 69 -1.92 -11.95 13.10
CA ALA A 69 -0.95 -10.88 13.01
C ALA A 69 -1.67 -9.54 12.77
N GLY A 70 -1.29 -8.48 13.51
CA GLY A 70 -1.98 -7.19 13.43
C GLY A 70 -1.99 -6.61 12.02
N TRP A 71 -0.91 -6.83 11.26
CA TRP A 71 -0.83 -6.34 9.88
C TRP A 71 -1.86 -7.00 8.96
N LYS A 72 -2.25 -8.26 9.22
CA LYS A 72 -3.32 -8.95 8.48
C LYS A 72 -4.69 -8.36 8.80
N LEU A 73 -4.93 -7.91 10.04
CA LEU A 73 -6.17 -7.25 10.42
C LEU A 73 -6.32 -5.92 9.66
N VAL A 74 -5.26 -5.12 9.65
CA VAL A 74 -5.25 -3.82 8.98
C VAL A 74 -5.35 -3.99 7.47
N GLN A 75 -4.63 -4.95 6.89
CA GLN A 75 -4.74 -5.28 5.46
C GLN A 75 -6.17 -5.64 5.07
N ARG A 76 -6.83 -6.54 5.82
CA ARG A 76 -8.24 -6.91 5.56
C ARG A 76 -9.20 -5.73 5.75
N ALA A 77 -8.95 -4.90 6.76
CA ALA A 77 -9.73 -3.70 7.03
C ALA A 77 -9.61 -2.68 5.88
N PHE A 78 -8.41 -2.49 5.35
CA PHE A 78 -8.13 -1.64 4.20
C PHE A 78 -8.78 -2.20 2.92
N GLU A 79 -8.64 -3.50 2.65
CA GLU A 79 -9.27 -4.13 1.47
C GLU A 79 -10.79 -4.00 1.48
N LYS A 80 -11.43 -4.05 2.66
CA LYS A 80 -12.88 -3.84 2.81
C LYS A 80 -13.33 -2.43 2.46
N GLN A 81 -12.45 -1.42 2.50
CA GLN A 81 -12.80 -0.05 2.10
C GLN A 81 -12.94 0.07 0.57
N GLY A 82 -12.36 -0.86 -0.20
CA GLY A 82 -12.42 -0.81 -1.67
C GLY A 82 -11.71 0.40 -2.27
N LEU A 83 -10.74 1.00 -1.56
CA LEU A 83 -9.96 2.15 -2.04
C LEU A 83 -8.84 1.77 -3.00
N HIS A 84 -8.47 0.48 -3.02
CA HIS A 84 -7.45 -0.06 -3.91
C HIS A 84 -8.03 -0.42 -5.28
N ARG A 85 -7.20 -0.32 -6.31
CA ARG A 85 -7.48 -0.77 -7.67
C ARG A 85 -7.30 -2.28 -7.74
N LYS A 86 -8.25 -2.97 -8.35
CA LYS A 86 -8.13 -4.42 -8.63
C LYS A 86 -7.49 -4.64 -9.99
N THR A 87 -6.74 -5.73 -10.12
CA THR A 87 -6.18 -6.17 -11.40
C THR A 87 -7.30 -6.69 -12.32
N SER A 88 -7.00 -6.89 -13.60
CA SER A 88 -7.92 -7.51 -14.56
C SER A 88 -8.37 -8.92 -14.14
N LYS A 89 -7.53 -9.61 -13.35
CA LYS A 89 -7.86 -10.92 -12.75
C LYS A 89 -8.64 -10.82 -11.44
N ASN A 90 -9.18 -9.63 -11.11
CA ASN A 90 -9.91 -9.34 -9.88
C ASN A 90 -9.08 -9.56 -8.59
N LEU A 91 -7.75 -9.47 -8.67
CA LEU A 91 -6.85 -9.55 -7.52
C LEU A 91 -6.61 -8.16 -6.94
N ASN A 92 -6.43 -8.08 -5.61
CA ASN A 92 -6.17 -6.81 -4.92
C ASN A 92 -4.68 -6.40 -4.95
N ILE A 93 -3.78 -7.37 -5.13
CA ILE A 93 -2.33 -7.19 -5.07
C ILE A 93 -1.77 -7.13 -6.48
N TRP A 94 -1.00 -6.09 -6.74
CA TRP A 94 -0.25 -5.86 -7.97
C TRP A 94 1.21 -6.28 -7.80
N THR A 95 1.79 -6.81 -8.86
CA THR A 95 3.23 -7.07 -8.94
C THR A 95 3.89 -5.90 -9.63
N ILE A 96 4.88 -5.31 -8.99
CA ILE A 96 5.61 -4.14 -9.48
C ILE A 96 7.05 -4.56 -9.67
N LYS A 97 7.55 -4.32 -10.89
CA LYS A 97 8.95 -4.51 -11.23
C LYS A 97 9.71 -3.25 -10.87
N VAL A 98 10.72 -3.40 -10.03
CA VAL A 98 11.66 -2.34 -9.65
C VAL A 98 12.92 -2.56 -10.46
N SER A 99 13.15 -1.72 -11.46
CA SER A 99 14.34 -1.73 -12.30
C SER A 99 15.39 -0.82 -11.68
N GLY A 100 16.36 -1.40 -10.98
CA GLY A 100 17.52 -0.68 -10.45
C GLY A 100 18.72 -0.75 -11.40
N PRO A 101 19.74 0.11 -11.23
CA PRO A 101 20.92 0.18 -12.10
C PRO A 101 21.72 -1.12 -12.23
N ARG A 102 21.57 -2.07 -11.29
CA ARG A 102 22.29 -3.36 -11.30
C ARG A 102 21.39 -4.59 -11.18
N LYS A 103 20.17 -4.44 -10.65
CA LYS A 103 19.27 -5.56 -10.38
C LYS A 103 17.82 -5.13 -10.50
N THR A 104 17.02 -6.02 -11.05
CA THR A 104 15.58 -5.90 -11.09
C THR A 104 14.98 -6.73 -9.95
N LYS A 105 13.98 -6.19 -9.26
CA LYS A 105 13.27 -6.90 -8.19
C LYS A 105 11.77 -6.76 -8.38
N GLU A 106 11.05 -7.85 -8.14
CA GLU A 106 9.59 -7.81 -8.08
C GLU A 106 9.13 -7.58 -6.64
N LEU A 107 8.17 -6.68 -6.46
CA LEU A 107 7.52 -6.44 -5.18
C LEU A 107 6.00 -6.49 -5.34
N LYS A 108 5.34 -6.82 -4.24
CA LYS A 108 3.89 -6.84 -4.15
C LYS A 108 3.42 -5.51 -3.57
N ALA A 109 2.47 -4.88 -4.23
CA ALA A 109 1.92 -3.61 -3.78
C ALA A 109 0.42 -3.50 -4.06
N TYR A 110 -0.23 -2.56 -3.38
CA TYR A 110 -1.58 -2.12 -3.71
C TYR A 110 -1.48 -0.82 -4.49
N LEU A 111 -2.22 -0.69 -5.59
CA LEU A 111 -2.44 0.58 -6.27
C LEU A 111 -3.71 1.20 -5.72
N LEU A 112 -3.72 2.50 -5.45
CA LEU A 112 -4.94 3.22 -5.11
C LEU A 112 -5.73 3.60 -6.35
N GLN A 113 -7.05 3.74 -6.19
CA GLN A 113 -7.90 4.28 -7.25
C GLN A 113 -7.71 5.78 -7.43
N ASP A 114 -7.56 6.51 -6.32
CA ASP A 114 -7.35 7.95 -6.34
C ASP A 114 -6.09 8.32 -5.53
N PRO A 115 -5.05 8.89 -6.14
CA PRO A 115 -3.87 9.37 -5.42
C PRO A 115 -4.20 10.48 -4.43
N LYS A 116 -5.29 11.24 -4.63
CA LYS A 116 -5.71 12.35 -3.74
C LYS A 116 -6.09 11.90 -2.34
N LEU A 117 -6.37 10.60 -2.17
CA LEU A 117 -6.60 10.00 -0.85
C LEU A 117 -5.37 10.14 0.06
N LEU A 118 -4.17 10.06 -0.52
CA LEU A 118 -2.91 10.11 0.22
C LEU A 118 -2.12 11.38 -0.03
N PHE A 119 -2.14 11.88 -1.27
CA PHE A 119 -1.33 13.01 -1.70
C PHE A 119 -2.19 14.24 -1.95
N PRO A 120 -2.07 15.31 -1.14
CA PRO A 120 -2.72 16.57 -1.47
C PRO A 120 -2.17 17.19 -2.77
N VAL A 121 -0.87 16.94 -3.04
CA VAL A 121 -0.20 17.28 -4.30
C VAL A 121 0.46 16.02 -4.81
N GLN A 122 0.09 15.60 -6.02
CA GLN A 122 0.60 14.37 -6.62
C GLN A 122 2.12 14.46 -6.89
N PRO A 123 2.94 13.57 -6.31
CA PRO A 123 4.36 13.48 -6.64
C PRO A 123 4.56 12.95 -8.06
N LEU A 124 5.73 13.22 -8.65
CA LEU A 124 6.13 12.61 -9.91
C LEU A 124 6.22 11.08 -9.76
N ASP A 125 5.89 10.36 -10.83
CA ASP A 125 6.02 8.92 -10.87
C ASP A 125 7.48 8.50 -10.78
N ASN A 126 7.74 7.37 -10.12
CA ASN A 126 9.07 6.83 -10.02
C ASN A 126 9.44 6.07 -11.31
N PRO A 127 10.43 6.53 -12.09
CA PRO A 127 10.79 5.91 -13.37
C PRO A 127 11.40 4.51 -13.22
N SER A 128 11.85 4.14 -12.01
CA SER A 128 12.37 2.81 -11.71
C SER A 128 11.28 1.79 -11.41
N LEU A 129 10.01 2.19 -11.33
CA LEU A 129 8.88 1.31 -11.05
C LEU A 129 8.04 1.07 -12.31
N THR A 130 7.77 -0.19 -12.60
CA THR A 130 6.90 -0.60 -13.70
C THR A 130 5.84 -1.55 -13.16
N VAL A 131 4.57 -1.23 -13.38
CA VAL A 131 3.45 -2.10 -13.00
C VAL A 131 3.44 -3.29 -13.96
N ILE A 132 3.65 -4.51 -13.47
CA ILE A 132 3.48 -5.71 -14.30
C ILE A 132 1.97 -5.94 -14.38
N THR A 133 1.38 -5.52 -15.49
CA THR A 133 0.05 -6.00 -15.86
C THR A 133 0.22 -7.36 -16.52
N ASP A 134 -0.70 -8.28 -16.28
CA ASP A 134 -0.76 -9.59 -16.96
C ASP A 134 -0.96 -9.46 -18.50
N ALA A 135 -0.97 -8.25 -19.05
CA ALA A 135 -0.94 -7.97 -20.48
C ALA A 135 0.48 -7.93 -21.06
N GLU A 136 1.53 -7.87 -20.24
CA GLU A 136 2.95 -7.93 -20.67
C GLU A 136 3.60 -9.27 -20.31
N GLY A 137 2.87 -10.37 -20.54
CA GLY A 137 3.34 -11.74 -20.34
C GLY A 137 3.37 -12.61 -21.60
N ASP A 138 3.03 -12.05 -22.77
CA ASP A 138 3.04 -12.75 -24.06
C ASP A 138 3.53 -11.81 -25.17
N VAL A 139 4.85 -11.65 -25.24
CA VAL A 139 5.72 -11.45 -26.42
C VAL A 139 7.12 -11.68 -25.86
N GLU A 140 7.91 -12.69 -26.21
CA GLU A 140 8.04 -13.57 -27.37
C GLU A 140 8.86 -14.79 -26.92
#